data_AF-A0AB38A0W0-F1
#
_entry.id   AF-A0AB38A0W0-F1
#
_cell.length_a   1.000
_cell.length_b   1.000
_cell.length_c   1.000
_cell.angle_alpha   90.00
_cell.angle_beta   90.00
_cell.angle_gamma   90.00
#
_symmetry.space_group_name_H-M   'P 1'
#
loop_
_entity.id
_entity.type
_entity.pdbx_description
1 polymer ?
#
loop_
_entity_poly.entity_id
_entity_poly.type
_entity_poly.pdbx_seq_one_letter_code
_entity_poly.pdbx_strand_id
1 'polypeptide(L)'
;MQNADFAKQRLDVLLEMKQLFDSWDGTATHGIKVIEKNKAHIASLQILDSFEDISPLSKPENEILVKVIQKQKLVMYTLRNSKEELLQQAKKVNQKSRIIESYINMKKTPVFVDRGM
;
A
#
# COMPACT_ATOMS: atom_id res chain seq x y z
N MET A 1 -26.95 29.85 3.22
CA MET A 1 -26.00 29.86 2.09
C MET A 1 -24.76 29.01 2.37
N GLN A 2 -24.18 29.05 3.58
CA GLN A 2 -22.99 28.26 3.94
C GLN A 2 -23.08 26.74 3.69
N ASN A 3 -24.21 26.08 3.96
CA ASN A 3 -24.31 24.61 3.81
C ASN A 3 -24.21 24.13 2.35
N ALA A 4 -24.60 24.97 1.38
CA ALA A 4 -24.43 24.64 -0.05
C ALA A 4 -22.95 24.73 -0.47
N ASP A 5 -22.19 25.63 0.14
CA ASP A 5 -20.76 25.79 -0.13
C ASP A 5 -19.95 24.62 0.45
N PHE A 6 -20.29 24.15 1.66
CA PHE A 6 -19.64 22.98 2.26
C PHE A 6 -19.94 21.68 1.50
N ALA A 7 -21.18 21.48 1.07
CA ALA A 7 -21.55 20.31 0.26
C ALA A 7 -20.79 20.28 -1.08
N LYS A 8 -20.60 21.45 -1.70
CA LYS A 8 -19.80 21.57 -2.92
C LYS A 8 -18.33 21.25 -2.69
N GLN A 9 -17.73 21.82 -1.65
CA GLN A 9 -16.33 21.53 -1.27
C GLN A 9 -16.12 20.04 -0.99
N ARG A 10 -17.06 19.40 -0.29
CA ARG A 10 -17.00 17.96 -0.01
C ARG A 10 -17.08 17.14 -1.29
N LEU A 11 -17.99 17.48 -2.20
CA LEU A 11 -18.10 16.82 -3.50
C LEU A 11 -16.81 16.98 -4.33
N ASP A 12 -16.22 18.17 -4.35
CA ASP A 12 -14.98 18.45 -5.07
C ASP A 12 -13.83 17.58 -4.53
N VAL A 13 -13.67 17.49 -3.20
CA VAL A 13 -12.67 16.62 -2.57
C VAL A 13 -12.91 15.14 -2.92
N LEU A 14 -14.17 14.67 -2.91
CA LEU A 14 -14.49 13.29 -3.31
C LEU A 14 -14.16 13.00 -4.78
N LEU A 15 -14.37 13.98 -5.67
CA LEU A 15 -14.01 13.86 -7.08
C LEU A 15 -12.48 13.83 -7.28
N GLU A 16 -11.75 14.66 -6.56
CA GLU A 16 -10.27 14.64 -6.57
C GLU A 16 -9.73 13.30 -6.06
N MET A 17 -10.28 12.78 -4.96
CA MET A 17 -9.95 11.43 -4.47
C MET A 17 -10.21 10.38 -5.53
N LYS A 18 -11.36 10.44 -6.21
CA LYS A 18 -11.70 9.51 -7.28
C LYS A 18 -10.69 9.58 -8.42
N GLN A 19 -10.34 10.77 -8.90
CA GLN A 19 -9.35 10.96 -9.96
C GLN A 19 -7.98 10.43 -9.56
N LEU A 20 -7.56 10.69 -8.32
CA LEU A 20 -6.31 10.19 -7.75
C LEU A 20 -6.27 8.66 -7.79
N PHE A 21 -7.32 7.97 -7.35
CA PHE A 21 -7.39 6.51 -7.39
C PHE A 21 -7.59 5.93 -8.80
N ASP A 22 -8.21 6.67 -9.72
CA ASP A 22 -8.32 6.25 -11.12
C ASP A 22 -7.00 6.40 -11.88
N SER A 23 -6.11 7.30 -11.45
CA SER A 23 -4.77 7.45 -12.02
C SER A 23 -3.82 6.32 -11.65
N TRP A 24 -4.17 5.48 -10.66
CA TRP A 24 -3.33 4.37 -10.23
C TRP A 24 -3.16 3.34 -11.35
N ASP A 25 -1.90 2.95 -11.61
CA ASP A 25 -1.50 2.05 -12.70
C ASP A 25 -1.54 0.55 -12.34
N GLY A 26 -2.00 0.20 -11.13
CA GLY A 26 -2.02 -1.18 -10.65
C GLY A 26 -0.73 -1.63 -9.95
N THR A 27 0.32 -0.81 -9.90
CA THR A 27 1.60 -1.19 -9.27
C THR A 27 1.63 -0.82 -7.78
N ALA A 28 2.42 -1.58 -7.00
CA ALA A 28 2.62 -1.30 -5.58
C ALA A 28 3.34 0.05 -5.35
N THR A 29 4.33 0.40 -6.17
CA THR A 29 5.10 1.64 -6.04
C THR A 29 4.24 2.88 -6.28
N HIS A 30 3.39 2.85 -7.31
CA HIS A 30 2.42 3.91 -7.53
C HIS A 30 1.34 3.91 -6.44
N GLY A 31 0.87 2.73 -6.01
CA GLY A 31 -0.13 2.59 -4.95
C GLY A 31 0.27 3.30 -3.65
N ILE A 32 1.55 3.23 -3.26
CA ILE A 32 2.07 3.96 -2.09
C ILE A 32 1.93 5.48 -2.28
N LYS A 33 2.32 6.00 -3.45
CA LYS A 33 2.20 7.44 -3.78
C LYS A 33 0.75 7.92 -3.77
N VAL A 34 -0.16 7.10 -4.30
CA VAL A 34 -1.61 7.38 -4.31
C VAL A 34 -2.14 7.45 -2.88
N ILE A 35 -1.77 6.50 -2.01
CA ILE A 35 -2.17 6.52 -0.58
C ILE A 35 -1.61 7.75 0.13
N GLU A 36 -0.35 8.10 -0.11
CA GLU A 36 0.30 9.24 0.52
C GLU A 36 -0.38 10.57 0.16
N LYS A 37 -0.67 10.77 -1.14
CA LYS A 37 -1.43 11.94 -1.60
C LYS A 37 -2.85 11.98 -1.04
N ASN A 38 -3.49 10.81 -0.90
CA ASN A 38 -4.85 10.72 -0.39
C ASN A 38 -5.00 11.16 1.08
N LYS A 39 -3.91 11.17 1.86
CA LYS A 39 -3.94 11.66 3.26
C LYS A 39 -4.37 13.12 3.35
N ALA A 40 -3.98 13.95 2.37
CA ALA A 40 -4.38 15.36 2.32
C ALA A 40 -5.90 15.50 2.13
N HIS A 41 -6.48 14.73 1.21
CA HIS A 41 -7.93 14.74 0.99
C HIS A 41 -8.71 14.24 2.22
N ILE A 42 -8.21 13.21 2.92
CA ILE A 42 -8.82 12.75 4.18
C ILE A 42 -8.79 13.86 5.24
N ALA A 43 -7.67 14.56 5.38
CA ALA A 43 -7.57 15.68 6.32
C ALA A 43 -8.55 16.81 5.95
N SER A 44 -8.70 17.13 4.66
CA SER A 44 -9.70 18.09 4.17
C SER A 44 -11.13 17.66 4.51
N LEU A 45 -11.47 16.39 4.32
CA LEU A 45 -12.79 15.86 4.69
C LEU A 45 -13.03 15.92 6.20
N GLN A 46 -12.02 15.61 7.03
CA GLN A 46 -12.13 15.70 8.49
C GLN A 46 -12.39 17.13 8.97
N ILE A 47 -11.73 18.12 8.36
CA ILE A 47 -11.98 19.54 8.65
C ILE A 47 -13.42 19.89 8.27
N LEU A 48 -13.88 19.45 7.10
CA LEU A 48 -15.26 19.67 6.65
C LEU A 48 -16.26 19.00 7.60
N ASP A 49 -15.96 17.80 8.11
CA ASP A 49 -16.78 17.04 9.08
C ASP A 49 -16.81 17.66 10.49
N SER A 50 -15.93 18.62 10.78
CA SER A 50 -15.84 19.28 12.09
C SER A 50 -16.88 20.39 12.28
N PHE A 51 -17.56 20.81 11.23
CA PHE A 51 -18.56 21.87 11.29
C PHE A 51 -19.92 21.29 11.72
N GLU A 52 -20.62 21.91 12.68
CA GLU A 52 -21.87 21.38 13.27
C GLU A 52 -23.06 21.31 12.28
N ASP A 53 -22.97 21.97 11.13
CA ASP A 53 -24.12 22.24 10.25
C ASP A 53 -24.07 21.48 8.90
N ILE A 54 -23.45 20.31 8.91
CA ILE A 54 -23.20 19.55 7.68
C ILE A 54 -24.44 18.80 7.22
N SER A 55 -24.87 19.13 6.01
CA SER A 55 -25.86 18.34 5.29
C SER A 55 -25.42 16.88 5.18
N PRO A 56 -26.33 15.90 5.39
CA PRO A 56 -26.04 14.50 5.09
C PRO A 56 -25.53 14.33 3.65
N LEU A 57 -24.76 13.26 3.44
CA LEU A 57 -24.27 12.89 2.11
C LEU A 57 -25.44 12.67 1.16
N SER A 58 -25.39 13.38 0.05
CA SER A 58 -26.31 13.19 -1.07
C SER A 58 -26.02 11.85 -1.77
N LYS A 59 -27.00 11.35 -2.52
CA LYS A 59 -26.84 10.14 -3.35
C LYS A 59 -25.57 10.15 -4.24
N PRO A 60 -25.29 11.21 -5.03
CA PRO A 60 -24.10 11.22 -5.89
C PRO A 60 -22.79 11.20 -5.10
N GLU A 61 -22.72 11.89 -3.96
CA GLU A 61 -21.53 11.85 -3.09
C GLU A 61 -21.29 10.43 -2.56
N ASN A 62 -22.35 9.74 -2.11
CA ASN A 62 -22.25 8.36 -1.66
C ASN A 62 -21.78 7.41 -2.77
N GLU A 63 -22.25 7.57 -4.00
CA GLU A 63 -21.80 6.75 -5.12
C GLU A 63 -20.30 6.94 -5.42
N ILE A 64 -19.80 8.18 -5.35
CA ILE A 64 -18.38 8.49 -5.52
C ILE A 64 -17.57 7.87 -4.38
N LEU A 65 -18.02 8.06 -3.14
CA LEU A 65 -17.37 7.52 -1.95
C LEU A 65 -17.24 5.99 -2.02
N VAL A 66 -18.31 5.28 -2.41
CA VAL A 66 -18.28 3.83 -2.59
C VAL A 66 -17.23 3.41 -3.62
N LYS A 67 -17.15 4.11 -4.77
CA LYS A 67 -16.15 3.83 -5.81
C LYS A 67 -14.73 4.07 -5.30
N VAL A 68 -14.49 5.15 -4.57
CA VAL A 68 -13.19 5.46 -3.94
C VAL A 68 -12.80 4.36 -2.96
N ILE A 69 -13.72 3.92 -2.09
CA ILE A 69 -13.47 2.85 -1.11
C ILE A 69 -13.13 1.52 -1.81
N GLN A 70 -13.84 1.17 -2.89
CA GLN A 70 -13.55 -0.04 -3.67
C GLN A 70 -12.14 0.00 -4.25
N LYS A 71 -11.73 1.13 -4.82
CA LYS A 71 -10.37 1.32 -5.35
C LYS A 71 -9.31 1.27 -4.26
N GLN A 72 -9.55 1.90 -3.10
CA GLN A 72 -8.66 1.83 -1.94
C GLN A 72 -8.42 0.39 -1.48
N LYS A 73 -9.48 -0.43 -1.40
CA LYS A 73 -9.35 -1.86 -1.08
C LYS A 73 -8.49 -2.61 -2.08
N LEU A 74 -8.64 -2.31 -3.38
CA LEU A 74 -7.84 -2.94 -4.43
C LEU A 74 -6.35 -2.57 -4.35
N VAL A 75 -6.04 -1.29 -4.07
CA VAL A 75 -4.66 -0.84 -3.82
C VAL A 75 -4.08 -1.57 -2.62
N MET A 76 -4.80 -1.61 -1.49
CA MET A 76 -4.36 -2.29 -0.29
C MET A 76 -4.08 -3.77 -0.51
N TYR A 77 -4.96 -4.45 -1.26
CA TYR A 77 -4.78 -5.86 -1.61
C TYR A 77 -3.48 -6.06 -2.41
N THR A 78 -3.24 -5.20 -3.40
CA THR A 78 -2.04 -5.27 -4.24
C THR A 78 -0.76 -5.04 -3.43
N LEU A 79 -0.78 -4.08 -2.50
CA LEU A 79 0.35 -3.82 -1.59
C LEU A 79 0.63 -5.00 -0.67
N ARG A 80 -0.43 -5.65 -0.17
CA ARG A 80 -0.30 -6.83 0.69
C ARG A 80 0.34 -7.99 -0.06
N ASN A 81 -0.10 -8.25 -1.28
CA ASN A 81 0.47 -9.30 -2.12
C ASN A 81 1.93 -9.01 -2.46
N SER A 82 2.25 -7.77 -2.86
CA SER A 82 3.62 -7.37 -3.17
C SER A 82 4.56 -7.53 -1.95
N LYS A 83 4.07 -7.22 -0.75
CA LYS A 83 4.81 -7.49 0.50
C LYS A 83 5.09 -8.98 0.69
N GLU A 84 4.10 -9.84 0.48
CA GLU A 84 4.26 -11.29 0.63
C GLU A 84 5.26 -11.86 -0.39
N GLU A 85 5.20 -11.40 -1.65
CA GLU A 85 6.16 -11.76 -2.69
C GLU A 85 7.60 -11.36 -2.31
N LEU A 86 7.80 -10.11 -1.86
CA LEU A 86 9.11 -9.64 -1.41
C LEU A 86 9.65 -10.47 -0.24
N LEU A 87 8.80 -10.84 0.71
CA LEU A 87 9.19 -11.72 1.82
C LEU A 87 9.61 -13.11 1.34
N GLN A 88 8.90 -13.68 0.37
CA GLN A 88 9.27 -14.97 -0.22
C GLN A 88 10.60 -14.88 -0.99
N GLN A 89 10.81 -13.80 -1.74
CA GLN A 89 12.07 -13.56 -2.45
C GLN A 89 13.23 -13.40 -1.47
N ALA A 90 13.06 -12.63 -0.40
CA ALA A 90 14.07 -12.47 0.65
C ALA A 90 14.45 -13.81 1.30
N LYS A 91 13.46 -14.69 1.57
CA LYS A 91 13.72 -16.05 2.07
C LYS A 91 14.58 -16.87 1.10
N LYS A 92 14.29 -16.81 -0.20
CA LYS A 92 15.07 -17.51 -1.24
C LYS A 92 16.51 -16.98 -1.31
N VAL A 93 16.71 -15.67 -1.22
CA VAL A 93 18.04 -15.05 -1.18
C VAL A 93 18.82 -15.52 0.05
N ASN A 94 18.21 -15.50 1.24
CA ASN A 94 18.85 -15.97 2.47
C ASN A 94 19.24 -17.45 2.39
N GLN A 95 18.37 -18.29 1.81
CA GLN A 95 18.69 -19.70 1.59
C GLN A 95 19.89 -19.87 0.64
N LYS A 96 19.94 -19.10 -0.45
CA LYS A 96 21.07 -19.12 -1.39
C LYS A 96 22.37 -18.68 -0.70
N SER A 97 22.34 -17.60 0.09
CA SER A 97 23.50 -17.13 0.86
C SER A 97 24.01 -18.21 1.82
N ARG A 98 23.10 -18.85 2.57
CA ARG A 98 23.45 -19.95 3.49
C ARG A 98 24.11 -21.13 2.78
N ILE A 99 23.62 -21.49 1.59
CA ILE A 99 24.21 -22.56 0.78
C ILE A 99 25.63 -22.17 0.36
N ILE A 100 25.82 -20.96 -0.18
CA ILE A 100 27.14 -20.45 -0.60
C ILE A 100 28.12 -20.45 0.59
N GLU A 101 27.69 -19.94 1.75
CA GLU A 101 28.50 -19.96 2.98
C GLU A 101 28.87 -21.39 3.38
N SER A 102 27.95 -22.35 3.28
CA SER A 102 28.24 -23.77 3.56
C SER A 102 29.29 -24.35 2.59
N TYR A 103 29.23 -24.00 1.31
CA TYR A 103 30.24 -24.45 0.33
C TYR A 103 31.61 -23.82 0.57
N ILE A 104 31.67 -22.55 0.96
CA ILE A 104 32.92 -21.85 1.28
C ILE A 104 33.50 -22.34 2.62
N ASN A 105 32.64 -22.64 3.61
CA ASN A 105 33.03 -23.15 4.92
C ASN A 105 33.20 -24.68 4.98
N MET A 106 32.95 -25.42 3.88
CA MET A 106 33.52 -26.75 3.66
C MET A 106 35.04 -26.63 3.43
N LYS A 107 35.75 -26.01 4.38
CA LYS A 107 37.17 -26.26 4.57
C LYS A 107 37.29 -27.72 5.00
N LYS A 108 37.78 -28.52 4.06
CA LYS A 108 38.15 -29.93 4.19
C LYS A 108 38.61 -30.24 5.62
N THR A 109 37.87 -31.08 6.33
CA THR A 109 38.42 -31.79 7.49
C THR A 109 39.65 -32.55 6.98
N PRO A 110 40.87 -32.26 7.47
CA PRO A 110 42.04 -33.02 7.06
C PRO A 110 41.85 -34.45 7.55
N VAL A 111 41.65 -35.37 6.61
CA VAL A 111 41.63 -36.81 6.89
C VAL A 111 43.08 -37.23 7.04
N PHE A 112 43.54 -37.34 8.28
CA PHE A 112 44.82 -37.95 8.57
C PHE A 112 44.66 -39.47 8.38
N VAL A 113 45.25 -39.99 7.32
CA VAL A 113 45.34 -41.43 7.09
C VAL A 113 46.51 -41.93 7.92
N ASP A 114 46.21 -42.51 9.08
CA ASP A 114 47.22 -43.11 9.94
C ASP A 114 47.74 -44.38 9.26
N ARG A 115 48.88 -44.26 8.57
CA ARG A 115 49.60 -45.42 8.06
C ARG A 115 50.41 -45.97 9.22
N GLY A 116 49.79 -46.84 10.00
CA GLY A 116 50.41 -47.52 11.12
C GLY A 116 51.80 -48.04 10.77
N MET A 117 52.78 -47.66 11.58
CA MET A 117 54.05 -48.36 11.78
C MET A 117 54.03 -49.01 13.16
#